data_AF-A0A519HJH1-F1
#
_entry.id   AF-A0A519HJH1-F1
#
_cell.length_a   1.000
_cell.length_b   1.000
_cell.length_c   1.000
_cell.angle_alpha   90.00
_cell.angle_beta   90.00
_cell.angle_gamma   90.00
#
_symmetry.space_group_name_H-M   'P 1'
#
loop_
_entity.id
_entity.type
_entity.pdbx_description
1 polymer ?
#
loop_
_entity_poly.entity_id
_entity_poly.type
_entity_poly.pdbx_seq_one_letter_code
_entity_poly.pdbx_strand_id
1 'polypeptide(L)'
;VLEETGIDVHAPGCHLRDWQLENVYDIYPQWLARYAPGVTRNTERLFGLCVPEGQPVRLSPREHTEWRWLPWREAADEVFSPSNAEAILLLPQLRA
;
A
#
# COMPACT_ATOMS: atom_id res chain seq x y z
N VAL A 1 -5.19 -6.60 1.89
CA VAL A 1 -5.70 -6.50 0.49
C VAL A 1 -7.16 -6.92 0.41
N LEU A 2 -7.53 -8.20 0.59
CA LEU A 2 -8.92 -8.65 0.41
C LEU A 2 -9.94 -7.87 1.25
N GLU A 3 -9.64 -7.65 2.54
CA GLU A 3 -10.54 -6.91 3.45
C GLU A 3 -10.77 -5.47 2.99
N GLU A 4 -9.71 -4.76 2.60
CA GLU A 4 -9.76 -3.34 2.25
C GLU A 4 -10.29 -3.06 0.83
N THR A 5 -9.94 -3.90 -0.15
CA THR A 5 -10.16 -3.63 -1.59
C THR A 5 -11.00 -4.69 -2.31
N GLY A 6 -11.30 -5.81 -1.65
CA GLY A 6 -12.00 -6.94 -2.26
C GLY A 6 -11.17 -7.77 -3.24
N ILE A 7 -9.88 -7.47 -3.42
CA ILE A 7 -9.00 -8.20 -4.34
C ILE A 7 -8.49 -9.48 -3.66
N ASP A 8 -8.79 -10.63 -4.25
CA ASP A 8 -8.16 -11.90 -3.87
C ASP A 8 -6.79 -12.03 -4.56
N VAL A 9 -5.74 -12.13 -3.76
CA VAL A 9 -4.35 -12.26 -4.25
C VAL A 9 -4.09 -13.61 -4.92
N HIS A 10 -4.95 -14.60 -4.69
CA HIS A 10 -4.89 -15.92 -5.32
C HIS A 10 -5.75 -16.02 -6.58
N ALA A 11 -6.49 -14.96 -6.94
CA ALA A 11 -7.27 -14.95 -8.16
C ALA A 11 -6.39 -15.08 -9.43
N PRO A 12 -6.90 -15.64 -10.53
CA PRO A 12 -6.14 -15.79 -11.77
C PRO A 12 -5.56 -14.46 -12.27
N GLY A 13 -4.25 -14.46 -12.57
CA GLY A 13 -3.52 -13.28 -13.05
C GLY A 13 -3.06 -12.30 -11.96
N CYS A 14 -3.37 -12.57 -10.70
CA CYS A 14 -2.76 -11.86 -9.56
C CYS A 14 -1.39 -12.47 -9.23
N HIS A 15 -0.41 -11.59 -8.97
CA HIS A 15 0.94 -11.99 -8.55
C HIS A 15 1.39 -11.16 -7.35
N LEU A 16 1.32 -11.76 -6.16
CA LEU A 16 1.85 -11.16 -4.92
C LEU A 16 3.32 -11.51 -4.76
N ARG A 17 4.15 -10.52 -4.45
CA ARG A 17 5.58 -10.67 -4.23
C ARG A 17 6.01 -9.91 -2.99
N ASP A 18 6.75 -10.59 -2.11
CA ASP A 18 7.52 -9.95 -1.06
C ASP A 18 8.75 -9.27 -1.68
N TRP A 19 8.87 -7.95 -1.52
CA TRP A 19 10.03 -7.20 -2.01
C TRP A 19 11.23 -7.28 -1.08
N GLN A 20 11.05 -7.83 0.13
CA GLN A 20 12.08 -7.93 1.16
C GLN A 20 12.69 -6.57 1.52
N LEU A 21 11.88 -5.52 1.41
CA LEU A 21 12.20 -4.16 1.82
C LEU A 21 11.41 -3.81 3.06
N GLU A 22 12.07 -3.08 3.96
CA GLU A 22 11.49 -2.64 5.21
C GLU A 22 11.85 -1.18 5.47
N ASN A 23 10.87 -0.39 5.89
CA ASN A 23 11.05 0.98 6.35
C ASN A 23 10.77 1.06 7.85
N VAL A 24 11.55 1.87 8.56
CA VAL A 24 11.29 2.20 9.96
C VAL A 24 11.18 3.71 10.11
N TYR A 25 10.04 4.20 10.61
CA TYR A 25 9.76 5.63 10.73
C TYR A 25 9.00 5.97 12.01
N ASP A 26 9.01 7.25 12.38
CA ASP A 26 8.22 7.75 13.50
C ASP A 26 6.73 7.75 13.12
N ILE A 27 5.90 7.23 14.02
CA ILE A 27 4.45 7.29 13.87
C ILE A 27 4.02 8.75 13.96
N TYR A 28 3.22 9.20 12.99
CA TYR A 28 2.72 10.56 12.98
C TYR A 28 1.97 10.90 14.29
N PRO A 29 2.19 12.09 14.87
CA PRO A 29 1.63 12.45 16.17
C PRO A 29 0.12 12.23 16.31
N GLN A 30 -0.65 12.53 15.26
CA GLN A 30 -2.10 12.35 15.25
C GLN A 30 -2.56 10.88 15.34
N TRP A 31 -1.66 9.91 15.09
CA TRP A 31 -1.98 8.49 15.12
C TRP A 31 -1.41 7.75 16.34
N LEU A 32 -0.51 8.38 17.12
CA LEU A 32 0.12 7.75 18.29
C LEU A 32 -0.90 7.17 19.28
N ALA A 33 -2.05 7.83 19.47
CA ALA A 33 -3.10 7.37 20.38
C ALA A 33 -3.73 6.01 20.01
N ARG A 34 -3.52 5.53 18.76
CA ARG A 34 -3.95 4.19 18.32
C ARG A 34 -3.00 3.09 18.75
N TYR A 35 -1.79 3.44 19.21
CA TYR A 35 -0.74 2.51 19.59
C TYR A 35 -0.61 2.41 21.12
N ALA A 36 0.02 1.34 21.59
CA ALA A 36 0.28 1.15 23.01
C ALA A 36 1.22 2.24 23.58
N PRO A 37 1.15 2.56 24.89
CA PRO A 37 2.03 3.55 25.51
C PRO A 37 3.52 3.26 25.24
N GLY A 38 4.26 4.30 24.83
CA GLY A 38 5.69 4.22 24.53
C GLY A 38 6.03 3.74 23.11
N VAL A 39 5.06 3.29 22.32
CA VAL A 39 5.28 2.92 20.92
C VAL A 39 5.29 4.18 20.06
N THR A 40 6.43 4.48 19.45
CA THR A 40 6.64 5.68 18.62
C THR A 40 7.14 5.38 17.22
N ARG A 41 7.54 4.13 16.94
CA ARG A 41 8.10 3.71 15.65
C ARG A 41 7.20 2.68 14.97
N ASN A 42 6.96 2.87 13.67
CA ASN A 42 6.35 1.88 12.82
C ASN A 42 7.43 1.15 12.02
N THR A 43 7.25 -0.16 11.84
CA THR A 43 8.02 -0.98 10.92
C THR A 43 7.09 -1.42 9.80
N GLU A 44 7.40 -1.03 8.56
CA GLU A 44 6.59 -1.28 7.38
C GLU A 44 7.32 -2.20 6.42
N ARG A 45 6.69 -3.30 6.01
CA ARG A 45 7.24 -4.25 5.03
C ARG A 45 6.52 -4.13 3.70
N LEU A 46 7.29 -4.10 2.62
CA LEU A 46 6.75 -3.81 1.30
C LEU A 46 6.46 -5.07 0.51
N PHE A 47 5.24 -5.14 -0.03
CA PHE A 47 4.80 -6.18 -0.95
C PHE A 47 4.26 -5.54 -2.23
N GLY A 48 4.56 -6.13 -3.37
CA GLY A 48 3.97 -5.77 -4.65
C GLY A 48 2.88 -6.76 -5.04
N LEU A 49 1.72 -6.26 -5.48
CA LEU A 49 0.66 -7.07 -6.08
C LEU A 49 0.41 -6.61 -7.51
N CYS A 50 0.80 -7.43 -8.49
CA CYS A 50 0.36 -7.23 -9.88
C CYS A 50 -1.05 -7.81 -10.03
N VAL A 51 -1.95 -7.09 -10.70
CA VAL A 51 -3.33 -7.51 -10.96
C VAL A 51 -3.65 -7.39 -12.46
N PRO A 52 -4.63 -8.14 -12.97
CA PRO A 52 -5.09 -7.99 -14.35
C PRO A 52 -5.59 -6.58 -14.65
N GLU A 53 -5.49 -6.18 -15.92
CA GLU A 53 -6.12 -4.95 -16.39
C GLU A 53 -7.63 -4.98 -16.14
N GLY A 54 -8.19 -3.86 -15.67
CA GLY A 54 -9.61 -3.76 -15.33
C GLY A 54 -10.00 -4.46 -14.02
N GLN A 55 -9.03 -4.82 -13.17
CA GLN A 55 -9.30 -5.41 -11.85
C GLN A 55 -10.33 -4.57 -11.06
N PRO A 56 -11.51 -5.13 -10.73
CA PRO A 56 -12.49 -4.43 -9.91
C PRO A 56 -11.97 -4.22 -8.49
N VAL A 57 -12.24 -3.01 -7.97
CA VAL A 57 -11.95 -2.60 -6.59
C VAL A 57 -13.27 -2.37 -5.86
N ARG A 58 -13.45 -3.03 -4.73
CA ARG A 58 -14.58 -2.83 -3.82
C ARG A 58 -14.07 -2.45 -2.44
N LEU A 59 -14.19 -1.18 -2.09
CA LEU A 59 -13.67 -0.67 -0.83
C LEU A 59 -14.48 -1.14 0.37
N SER A 60 -13.78 -1.43 1.46
CA SER A 60 -14.35 -1.47 2.81
C SER A 60 -14.73 -0.04 3.23
N PRO A 61 -16.03 0.28 3.41
CA PRO A 61 -16.46 1.65 3.74
C PRO A 61 -16.04 2.08 5.16
N ARG A 62 -15.50 1.15 5.96
CA ARG A 62 -14.95 1.43 7.28
C ARG A 62 -13.51 1.92 7.25
N GLU A 63 -12.83 1.75 6.12
CA GLU A 63 -11.38 1.98 5.98
C GLU A 63 -11.07 2.99 4.89
N HIS A 64 -11.79 2.94 3.76
CA HIS A 64 -11.57 3.84 2.62
C HIS A 64 -12.90 4.36 2.07
N THR A 65 -12.89 5.58 1.55
CA THR A 65 -14.07 6.25 0.99
C THR A 65 -14.11 6.22 -0.53
N GLU A 66 -12.96 6.33 -1.19
CA GLU A 66 -12.84 6.48 -2.64
C GLU A 66 -11.55 5.84 -3.16
N TRP A 67 -11.51 5.53 -4.46
CA TRP A 67 -10.34 4.99 -5.14
C TRP A 67 -10.25 5.50 -6.58
N ARG A 68 -9.03 5.48 -7.13
CA ARG A 68 -8.77 5.71 -8.56
C ARG A 68 -7.52 4.94 -8.99
N TRP A 69 -7.49 4.50 -10.25
CA TRP A 69 -6.27 4.03 -10.90
C TRP A 69 -5.54 5.22 -11.51
N LEU A 70 -4.22 5.31 -11.31
CA LEU A 70 -3.37 6.38 -11.83
C LEU A 70 -2.10 5.81 -12.45
N PRO A 71 -1.47 6.51 -13.40
CA PRO A 71 -0.07 6.29 -13.75
C PRO A 71 0.81 6.39 -12.51
N TRP A 72 1.82 5.53 -12.40
CA TRP A 72 2.61 5.38 -11.15
C TRP A 72 3.29 6.67 -10.69
N ARG A 73 3.70 7.56 -11.61
CA ARG A 73 4.30 8.86 -11.25
C ARG A 73 3.28 9.75 -10.55
N GLU A 74 2.08 9.86 -11.11
CA GLU A 74 0.98 10.63 -10.51
C GLU A 74 0.53 10.01 -9.18
N ALA A 75 0.50 8.67 -9.08
CA ALA A 75 0.19 7.99 -7.83
C ALA A 75 1.21 8.31 -6.72
N ALA A 76 2.50 8.44 -7.05
CA ALA A 76 3.53 8.81 -6.09
C ALA A 76 3.37 10.25 -5.58
N ASP A 77 2.89 11.17 -6.42
CA ASP A 77 2.63 12.56 -6.04
C ASP A 77 1.39 12.72 -5.14
N GLU A 78 0.43 11.80 -5.23
CA GLU A 78 -0.88 11.89 -4.57
C GLU A 78 -0.93 11.26 -3.17
N VAL A 79 -0.01 10.34 -2.85
CA VAL A 79 0.01 9.70 -1.53
C VAL A 79 0.64 10.61 -0.48
N PHE A 80 0.02 10.67 0.71
CA PHE A 80 0.53 11.47 1.82
C PHE A 80 1.79 10.89 2.47
N SER A 81 1.93 9.55 2.48
CA SER A 81 3.06 8.87 3.11
C SER A 81 4.29 8.89 2.20
N PRO A 82 5.44 9.45 2.64
CA PRO A 82 6.68 9.42 1.86
C PRO A 82 7.15 7.99 1.55
N SER A 83 6.98 7.04 2.48
CA SER A 83 7.38 5.64 2.25
C SER A 83 6.53 4.98 1.15
N ASN A 84 5.25 5.34 1.04
CA ASN A 84 4.39 4.87 -0.05
C ASN A 84 4.82 5.48 -1.39
N ALA A 85 5.14 6.78 -1.42
CA ALA A 85 5.63 7.44 -2.63
C ALA A 85 6.90 6.76 -3.14
N GLU A 86 7.86 6.50 -2.25
CA GLU A 86 9.09 5.76 -2.58
C GLU A 86 8.78 4.35 -3.11
N ALA A 87 7.91 3.59 -2.44
CA ALA A 87 7.51 2.26 -2.90
C ALA A 87 6.90 2.27 -4.31
N ILE A 88 6.06 3.26 -4.62
CA ILE A 88 5.48 3.45 -5.95
C ILE A 88 6.58 3.78 -6.97
N LEU A 89 7.54 4.64 -6.63
CA LEU A 89 8.64 5.02 -7.51
C LEU A 89 9.62 3.87 -7.80
N LEU A 90 9.66 2.85 -6.93
CA LEU A 90 10.43 1.62 -7.13
C LEU A 90 9.76 0.61 -8.08
N LEU A 91 8.47 0.76 -8.41
CA LEU A 91 7.73 -0.17 -9.27
C LEU A 91 8.45 -0.53 -10.58
N PRO A 92 9.04 0.41 -11.36
CA PRO A 92 9.73 0.06 -12.60
C PRO A 92 10.95 -0.85 -12.40
N GLN A 93 11.55 -0.87 -11.21
CA GLN A 93 12.73 -1.65 -10.88
C GLN A 93 12.37 -3.03 -10.31
N LEU A 94 11.20 -3.12 -9.65
CA LEU A 94 10.76 -4.32 -8.90
C LEU A 94 9.67 -5.12 -9.61
N ARG A 95 9.16 -4.64 -10.76
CA ARG A 95 8.17 -5.31 -11.61
C ARG A 95 8.71 -6.50 -12.45
N ALA A 96 10.01 -6.76 -12.41
CA ALA A 96 10.64 -7.86 -13.15
C ALA A 96 10.34 -9.23 -12.55
#